data_AF-A0A3Q8S4D2-F1
#
_entry.id   AF-A0A3Q8S4D2-F1
#
_cell.length_a   1.000
_cell.length_b   1.000
_cell.length_c   1.000
_cell.angle_alpha   90.00
_cell.angle_beta   90.00
_cell.angle_gamma   90.00
#
_symmetry.space_group_name_H-M   'P 1'
#
loop_
_entity.id
_entity.type
_entity.pdbx_description
1 polymer ?
#
loop_
_entity_poly.entity_id
_entity_poly.type
_entity_poly.pdbx_seq_one_letter_code
_entity_poly.pdbx_strand_id
1 'polypeptide(L)' 'MTIVNISDISVQLFITVMFFILIIAPLGSLGLLRLFQGRKKSGFILIGGGIVSYIVFQLVVGLFV' A
#
# COMPACT_ATOMS: atom_id res chain seq x y z
N MET A 1 14.38 24.49 2.14
CA MET A 1 13.50 23.41 2.64
C MET A 1 14.01 23.01 4.00
N THR A 2 13.22 23.22 5.05
CA THR A 2 13.51 22.60 6.34
C THR A 2 13.40 21.09 6.15
N ILE A 3 14.44 20.36 6.54
CA ILE A 3 14.43 18.90 6.51
C ILE A 3 13.34 18.44 7.47
N VAL A 4 12.39 17.66 6.95
CA VAL A 4 11.39 17.00 7.77
C VAL A 4 12.14 16.00 8.64
N ASN A 5 12.21 16.29 9.95
CA ASN A 5 12.86 15.40 10.90
C ASN A 5 11.96 14.18 11.14
N ILE A 6 12.51 13.00 10.90
CA ILE A 6 11.84 11.71 11.06
C ILE A 6 12.39 10.89 12.23
N SER A 7 13.24 11.49 13.07
CA SER A 7 13.93 10.80 14.17
C SER A 7 12.96 10.33 15.26
N ASP A 8 11.83 11.01 15.44
CA ASP A 8 10.82 10.69 16.45
C ASP A 8 9.68 9.82 15.91
N ILE A 9 9.77 9.33 14.67
CA ILE A 9 8.74 8.47 14.08
C ILE A 9 8.85 7.06 14.66
N SER A 10 7.72 6.52 15.14
CA SER A 10 7.67 5.13 15.59
C SER A 10 7.97 4.17 14.45
N VAL A 11 8.69 3.10 14.75
CA VAL A 11 9.04 2.06 13.76
C VAL A 11 7.79 1.47 13.12
N GLN A 12 6.70 1.30 13.89
CA GLN A 12 5.43 0.83 13.34
C GLN A 12 4.84 1.79 12.30
N LEU A 13 4.86 3.10 12.57
CA LEU A 13 4.34 4.11 11.65
C LEU A 13 5.19 4.15 10.38
N PHE A 14 6.52 4.13 10.52
CA PHE A 14 7.44 4.11 9.39
C PHE A 14 7.17 2.91 8.45
N ILE A 15 7.11 1.70 9.00
CA ILE A 15 6.87 0.48 8.22
C ILE A 15 5.50 0.52 7.55
N THR A 16 4.47 0.98 8.26
CA THR A 16 3.10 1.09 7.72
C THR A 16 3.04 2.04 6.53
N VAL A 17 3.64 3.23 6.66
CA VAL A 17 3.69 4.24 5.59
C VAL A 17 4.53 3.73 4.42
N MET A 18 5.68 3.12 4.69
CA MET A 18 6.54 2.55 3.66
C MET A 18 5.82 1.47 2.86
N PHE A 19 5.12 0.54 3.54
CA PHE A 19 4.32 -0.50 2.88
C PHE A 19 3.19 0.11 2.05
N PHE A 20 2.51 1.12 2.58
CA PHE A 20 1.44 1.80 1.87
C PHE A 20 1.94 2.47 0.57
N ILE A 21 3.05 3.22 0.64
CA ILE A 21 3.59 3.94 -0.52
C ILE A 21 4.16 2.98 -1.55
N LEU A 22 4.87 1.93 -1.13
CA LEU A 22 5.56 1.02 -2.05
C LEU A 22 4.64 -0.03 -2.68
N ILE A 23 3.55 -0.42 -2.01
CA ILE A 23 2.69 -1.52 -2.45
C ILE A 23 1.26 -1.05 -2.71
N ILE A 24 0.58 -0.52 -1.70
CA ILE A 24 -0.86 -0.23 -1.79
C ILE A 24 -1.14 0.90 -2.80
N ALA A 25 -0.43 2.01 -2.68
CA ALA A 25 -0.61 3.20 -3.51
C ALA A 25 -0.42 2.91 -5.03
N PRO A 26 0.69 2.27 -5.47
CA PRO A 26 0.87 1.97 -6.89
C PRO A 26 -0.14 0.95 -7.43
N LEU A 27 -0.51 -0.07 -6.65
CA LEU A 27 -1.53 -1.05 -7.05
C LEU A 27 -2.91 -0.42 -7.21
N GLY A 28 -3.30 0.45 -6.28
CA GLY A 28 -4.54 1.21 -6.36
C GLY A 28 -4.55 2.20 -7.53
N SER A 29 -3.47 2.98 -7.71
CA SER A 29 -3.34 3.96 -8.79
C SER A 29 -3.38 3.29 -10.17
N LEU A 30 -2.56 2.26 -10.38
CA LEU A 30 -2.52 1.51 -11.63
C LEU A 30 -3.85 0.76 -11.86
N GLY A 31 -4.42 0.18 -10.80
CA GLY A 31 -5.72 -0.50 -10.87
C GLY A 31 -6.83 0.44 -11.35
N LEU A 32 -6.92 1.63 -10.77
CA LEU A 32 -7.90 2.64 -11.18
C LEU A 32 -7.65 3.12 -12.62
N LEU A 33 -6.38 3.37 -12.99
CA LEU A 33 -6.02 3.72 -14.36
C LEU A 33 -6.48 2.64 -15.36
N ARG A 34 -6.29 1.36 -15.05
CA ARG A 34 -6.74 0.24 -15.89
C ARG A 34 -8.26 0.17 -16.03
N LEU A 35 -9.01 0.53 -14.98
CA LEU A 35 -10.47 0.63 -15.06
C LEU A 35 -10.91 1.73 -16.03
N PHE A 36 -10.29 2.92 -15.96
CA PHE A 36 -10.57 4.02 -16.90
C PHE A 36 -10.15 3.71 -18.34
N GLN A 37 -9.13 2.87 -18.54
CA GLN A 37 -8.74 2.35 -19.86
C GLN A 37 -9.69 1.26 -20.40
N GLY A 38 -10.80 0.95 -19.72
CA GLY A 38 -11.73 -0.11 -20.11
C GLY A 38 -11.23 -1.54 -19.83
N ARG A 39 -10.03 -1.70 -19.26
CA ARG A 39 -9.41 -3.00 -18.94
C ARG A 39 -9.90 -3.52 -17.57
N LYS A 40 -11.21 -3.73 -17.46
CA LYS A 40 -11.91 -4.03 -16.18
C LYS A 40 -11.30 -5.19 -15.39
N LYS A 41 -11.03 -6.33 -16.04
CA LYS A 41 -10.41 -7.51 -15.36
C LYS A 41 -9.07 -7.16 -14.72
N SER A 42 -8.18 -6.51 -15.48
CA SER A 42 -6.85 -6.14 -14.99
C SER A 42 -6.93 -5.10 -13.87
N GLY A 43 -7.83 -4.13 -13.97
CA GLY A 43 -8.04 -3.14 -12.91
C GLY A 43 -8.51 -3.77 -11.60
N PHE A 44 -9.50 -4.66 -11.65
CA PHE A 44 -9.98 -5.36 -10.44
C PHE A 44 -8.94 -6.30 -9.84
N ILE A 45 -8.12 -6.99 -10.66
CA ILE A 45 -7.03 -7.82 -10.15
C ILE A 45 -6.01 -6.97 -9.38
N LEU A 46 -5.65 -5.79 -9.89
CA LEU A 46 -4.69 -4.90 -9.23
C LEU A 46 -5.25 -4.33 -7.91
N ILE A 47 -6.49 -3.84 -7.92
CA ILE A 47 -7.15 -3.32 -6.71
C ILE A 47 -7.31 -4.45 -5.68
N GLY A 48 -7.79 -5.62 -6.11
CA GLY A 48 -7.90 -6.81 -5.27
C GLY A 48 -6.55 -7.24 -4.70
N GLY A 49 -5.49 -7.21 -5.51
CA GLY A 49 -4.12 -7.48 -5.07
C GLY A 49 -3.63 -6.51 -3.99
N GLY A 50 -3.98 -5.23 -4.08
CA GLY A 50 -3.71 -4.25 -3.02
C GLY A 50 -4.43 -4.60 -1.72
N ILE A 51 -5.73 -4.95 -1.78
CA ILE A 51 -6.52 -5.35 -0.61
C ILE A 51 -5.94 -6.61 0.03
N VAL A 52 -5.64 -7.65 -0.77
CA VAL A 52 -5.04 -8.90 -0.28
C VAL A 52 -3.69 -8.62 0.38
N SER A 53 -2.85 -7.77 -0.23
CA SER A 53 -1.55 -7.39 0.34
C SER A 53 -1.70 -6.71 1.70
N TYR A 54 -2.70 -5.84 1.87
CA TYR A 54 -3.00 -5.21 3.17
C TYR A 54 -3.42 -6.23 4.23
N ILE A 55 -4.29 -7.19 3.87
CA ILE A 55 -4.73 -8.24 4.79
C ILE A 55 -3.53 -9.09 5.24
N VAL A 56 -2.68 -9.50 4.30
CA VAL A 56 -1.45 -10.26 4.60
C VAL A 56 -0.52 -9.45 5.51
N PHE A 57 -0.34 -8.15 5.23
CA PHE A 57 0.46 -7.26 6.07
C PHE A 57 -0.07 -7.19 7.50
N GLN A 58 -1.38 -7.02 7.69
CA GLN A 58 -2.00 -6.99 9.03
C GLN A 58 -1.82 -8.31 9.78
N LEU A 59 -2.00 -9.45 9.09
CA LEU A 59 -1.78 -10.76 9.70
C LEU A 59 -0.32 -10.96 10.15
N VAL A 60 0.63 -10.56 9.32
CA VAL A 60 2.06 -10.63 9.65
C VAL A 60 2.36 -9.72 10.84
N VAL A 61 1.94 -8.46 10.81
CA VAL A 61 2.17 -7.52 11.92
C VAL A 61 1.54 -8.04 13.21
N GLY A 62 0.29 -8.53 13.18
CA GLY A 62 -0.37 -9.09 14.35
C GLY A 62 0.19 -10.43 14.85
N LEU A 63 1.02 -11.13 14.07
CA LEU A 63 1.75 -12.33 14.50
C LEU A 63 3.10 -12.01 15.16
N PHE A 64 3.73 -10.89 14.78
CA PHE A 64 5.07 -10.52 15.22
C PHE A 64 5.11 -9.39 16.26
N VAL A 65 3.97 -8.72 16.50
CA VAL A 65 3.79 -7.66 17.51
C VAL A 65 2.81 -8.15 18.57
#